data_AF-A0A1B6MF05-F1
#
_entry.id   AF-A0A1B6MF05-F1
#
_cell.length_a   1.000
_cell.length_b   1.000
_cell.length_c   1.000
_cell.angle_alpha   90.00
_cell.angle_beta   90.00
_cell.angle_gamma   90.00
#
_symmetry.space_group_name_H-M   'P 1'
#
loop_
_entity.id
_entity.type
_entity.pdbx_description
1 polymer ?
#
loop_
_entity_poly.entity_id
_entity_poly.type
_entity_poly.pdbx_seq_one_letter_code
_entity_poly.pdbx_strand_id
1 'polypeptide(L)'
;QELIKRSGISTFGKNAVVCGRSKNVGMPIAMLLHADGAGETAAMDATTTICHRHTPPEQLAIFTRTADIIVSAAGVPNLIRADMVKPGACVIDVGITRIIDKTTGISQLVGDVDFEGVSEVAGHITPVP
;
A
#
# COMPACT_ATOMS: atom_id res chain seq x y z
N GLN A 1 1.70 -5.00 -10.20
CA GLN A 1 0.53 -5.50 -10.94
C GLN A 1 0.28 -6.99 -10.70
N GLU A 2 1.30 -7.85 -10.78
CA GLU A 2 1.13 -9.31 -10.67
C GLU A 2 0.43 -9.81 -9.40
N LEU A 3 0.79 -9.30 -8.21
CA LEU A 3 0.14 -9.73 -6.96
C LEU A 3 -1.38 -9.51 -7.00
N ILE A 4 -1.82 -8.35 -7.47
CA ILE A 4 -3.25 -8.01 -7.60
C ILE A 4 -3.92 -8.95 -8.63
N LYS A 5 -3.32 -9.09 -9.83
CA LYS A 5 -3.88 -9.91 -10.92
C LYS A 5 -4.03 -11.37 -10.50
N ARG A 6 -2.99 -11.96 -9.91
CA ARG A 6 -2.97 -13.38 -9.52
C ARG A 6 -3.86 -13.69 -8.32
N SER A 7 -4.08 -12.71 -7.44
CA SER A 7 -5.02 -12.83 -6.32
C SER A 7 -6.48 -12.60 -6.71
N GLY A 8 -6.78 -12.31 -7.99
CA GLY A 8 -8.15 -12.09 -8.46
C GLY A 8 -8.81 -10.83 -7.89
N ILE A 9 -8.02 -9.86 -7.45
CA ILE A 9 -8.52 -8.63 -6.83
C ILE A 9 -8.94 -7.66 -7.94
N SER A 10 -10.23 -7.33 -7.97
CA SER A 10 -10.79 -6.37 -8.93
C SER A 10 -10.28 -4.96 -8.63
N THR A 11 -9.84 -4.25 -9.67
CA THR A 11 -9.34 -2.86 -9.59
C THR A 11 -10.23 -1.85 -10.29
N PHE A 12 -11.04 -2.31 -11.26
CA PHE A 12 -11.88 -1.45 -12.10
C PHE A 12 -12.85 -0.64 -11.26
N GLY A 13 -12.77 0.69 -11.35
CA GLY A 13 -13.61 1.63 -10.61
C GLY A 13 -13.36 1.66 -9.09
N LYS A 14 -12.32 0.97 -8.60
CA LYS A 14 -11.98 0.93 -7.17
C LYS A 14 -11.15 2.13 -6.74
N ASN A 15 -11.21 2.46 -5.46
CA ASN A 15 -10.35 3.48 -4.87
C ASN A 15 -9.00 2.86 -4.51
N ALA A 16 -7.93 3.36 -5.12
CA ALA A 16 -6.56 2.98 -4.79
C ALA A 16 -5.82 4.15 -4.11
N VAL A 17 -5.02 3.84 -3.10
CA VAL A 17 -4.12 4.81 -2.45
C VAL A 17 -2.70 4.29 -2.50
N VAL A 18 -1.79 5.08 -3.06
CA VAL A 18 -0.35 4.79 -3.08
C VAL A 18 0.36 5.73 -2.11
N CYS A 19 0.91 5.17 -1.03
CA CYS A 19 1.66 5.91 -0.02
C CYS A 19 3.15 5.90 -0.38
N GLY A 20 3.59 6.94 -1.09
CA GLY A 20 4.95 7.03 -1.62
C GLY A 20 4.93 7.46 -3.08
N ARG A 21 5.87 8.35 -3.45
CA ARG A 21 5.97 8.92 -4.82
C ARG A 21 7.37 8.79 -5.42
N SER A 22 8.14 7.80 -4.99
CA SER A 22 9.46 7.54 -5.56
C SER A 22 9.35 7.27 -7.06
N LYS A 23 10.35 7.68 -7.83
CA LYS A 23 10.35 7.49 -9.29
C LYS A 23 10.43 6.01 -9.70
N ASN A 24 10.98 5.16 -8.83
CA ASN A 24 11.22 3.75 -9.12
C ASN A 24 10.09 2.82 -8.65
N VAL A 25 9.28 3.24 -7.68
CA VAL A 25 8.27 2.37 -7.06
C VAL A 25 6.90 3.06 -7.03
N GLY A 26 6.74 4.10 -6.21
CA GLY A 26 5.43 4.70 -5.96
C GLY A 26 4.79 5.30 -7.22
N MET A 27 5.56 6.07 -8.00
CA MET A 27 5.05 6.69 -9.23
C MET A 27 4.67 5.64 -10.28
N PRO A 28 5.52 4.66 -10.66
CA PRO A 28 5.12 3.59 -11.58
C PRO A 28 3.90 2.79 -11.13
N ILE A 29 3.79 2.46 -9.84
CA ILE A 29 2.63 1.73 -9.30
C ILE A 29 1.35 2.55 -9.44
N ALA A 30 1.38 3.82 -9.07
CA ALA A 30 0.23 4.71 -9.26
C ALA A 30 -0.14 4.84 -10.75
N MET A 31 0.87 4.88 -11.63
CA MET A 31 0.65 4.91 -13.07
C MET A 31 -0.03 3.65 -13.60
N LEU A 32 0.35 2.47 -13.11
CA LEU A 32 -0.30 1.21 -13.48
C LEU A 32 -1.71 1.05 -12.90
N LEU A 33 -1.96 1.57 -11.69
CA LEU A 33 -3.26 1.48 -11.03
C LEU A 33 -4.33 2.33 -11.75
N HIS A 34 -3.99 3.56 -12.17
CA HIS A 34 -4.97 4.47 -12.77
C HIS A 34 -5.21 4.27 -14.26
N ALA A 35 -4.23 3.76 -15.00
CA ALA A 35 -4.28 3.77 -16.46
C ALA A 35 -5.35 2.82 -17.02
N ASP A 36 -5.75 3.10 -18.26
CA ASP A 36 -6.79 2.40 -19.02
C ASP A 36 -6.44 0.91 -19.22
N GLY A 37 -7.32 0.03 -18.75
CA GLY A 37 -7.20 -1.42 -18.90
C GLY A 37 -7.36 -1.93 -20.33
N ALA A 38 -7.99 -1.15 -21.22
CA ALA A 38 -8.12 -1.47 -22.65
C ALA A 38 -6.91 -1.04 -23.50
N GLY A 39 -5.95 -0.33 -22.91
CA GLY A 39 -4.73 0.11 -23.57
C GLY A 39 -3.64 -0.98 -23.68
N GLU A 40 -2.51 -0.63 -24.30
CA GLU A 40 -1.36 -1.52 -24.53
C GLU A 40 -0.76 -2.13 -23.25
N THR A 41 -0.98 -1.50 -22.10
CA THR A 41 -0.41 -1.90 -20.82
C THR A 41 -1.30 -2.84 -20.02
N ALA A 42 -2.55 -3.09 -20.46
CA ALA A 42 -3.56 -3.85 -19.72
C ALA A 42 -3.56 -3.46 -18.23
N ALA A 43 -3.70 -2.15 -17.99
CA ALA A 43 -3.64 -1.50 -16.69
C ALA A 43 -4.90 -1.81 -15.84
N MET A 44 -5.32 -0.92 -14.94
CA MET A 44 -6.17 -1.32 -13.81
C MET A 44 -7.42 -0.47 -13.58
N ASP A 45 -7.58 0.68 -14.26
CA ASP A 45 -8.79 1.52 -14.17
C ASP A 45 -9.24 1.87 -12.73
N ALA A 46 -8.29 2.04 -11.81
CA ALA A 46 -8.56 2.42 -10.42
C ALA A 46 -8.51 3.94 -10.25
N THR A 47 -9.43 4.49 -9.45
CA THR A 47 -9.35 5.89 -9.01
C THR A 47 -8.21 6.01 -8.00
N THR A 48 -7.08 6.58 -8.43
CA THR A 48 -5.82 6.48 -7.69
C THR A 48 -5.43 7.80 -7.02
N THR A 49 -5.25 7.77 -5.70
CA THR A 49 -4.71 8.88 -4.89
C THR A 49 -3.24 8.61 -4.54
N ILE A 50 -2.37 9.61 -4.70
CA ILE A 50 -0.96 9.51 -4.31
C ILE A 50 -0.73 10.33 -3.04
N CYS A 51 -0.30 9.66 -1.96
CA CYS A 51 0.15 10.28 -0.73
C CYS A 51 1.68 10.33 -0.67
N HIS A 52 2.24 11.30 0.05
CA HIS A 52 3.69 11.48 0.18
C HIS A 52 4.04 12.16 1.51
N ARG A 53 5.33 12.41 1.76
CA ARG A 53 5.86 13.02 3.00
C ARG A 53 5.28 14.39 3.42
N HIS A 54 4.44 15.01 2.59
CA HIS A 54 3.76 16.28 2.90
C HIS A 54 2.24 16.13 2.92
N THR A 55 1.73 14.91 2.72
CA THR A 55 0.34 14.58 3.01
C THR A 55 0.20 14.58 4.53
N PRO A 56 -0.66 15.44 5.11
CA PRO A 56 -0.88 15.44 6.55
C PRO A 56 -1.40 14.06 7.03
N PRO A 57 -1.03 13.61 8.24
CA PRO A 57 -1.45 12.30 8.75
C PRO A 57 -2.97 12.10 8.77
N GLU A 58 -3.73 13.14 9.11
CA GLU A 58 -5.20 13.13 9.10
C GLU A 58 -5.76 12.93 7.69
N GLN A 59 -5.13 13.54 6.68
CA GLN A 59 -5.54 13.41 5.29
C GLN A 59 -5.18 12.02 4.73
N LEU A 60 -4.03 11.48 5.13
CA LEU A 60 -3.64 10.11 4.81
C LEU A 60 -4.67 9.10 5.34
N ALA A 61 -5.09 9.26 6.60
CA ALA A 61 -6.10 8.40 7.23
C ALA A 61 -7.45 8.48 6.50
N ILE A 62 -7.89 9.69 6.08
CA ILE A 62 -9.12 9.86 5.29
C ILE A 62 -9.05 9.06 3.99
N PHE A 63 -7.98 9.21 3.21
CA PHE A 63 -7.86 8.52 1.93
C PHE A 63 -7.80 7.01 2.10
N THR A 64 -6.92 6.53 2.97
CA THR A 64 -6.72 5.08 3.21
C THR A 64 -7.99 4.40 3.73
N ARG A 65 -8.77 5.05 4.60
CA ARG A 65 -10.03 4.49 5.13
C ARG A 65 -11.12 4.32 4.07
N THR A 66 -11.01 5.01 2.93
CA THR A 66 -11.94 4.88 1.80
C THR A 66 -11.41 3.99 0.67
N ALA A 67 -10.17 3.52 0.78
CA ALA A 67 -9.48 2.77 -0.26
C ALA A 67 -9.90 1.29 -0.26
N ASP A 68 -10.14 0.75 -1.45
CA ASP A 68 -10.23 -0.70 -1.66
C ASP A 68 -8.84 -1.33 -1.80
N ILE A 69 -7.86 -0.54 -2.25
CA ILE A 69 -6.47 -0.98 -2.46
C ILE A 69 -5.53 0.06 -1.84
N ILE A 70 -4.65 -0.37 -0.94
CA ILE A 70 -3.60 0.45 -0.37
C ILE A 70 -2.26 -0.16 -0.78
N VAL A 71 -1.38 0.63 -1.39
CA VAL A 71 0.00 0.26 -1.64
C VAL A 71 0.91 1.18 -0.82
N SER A 72 1.63 0.63 0.15
CA SER A 72 2.61 1.39 0.93
C SER A 72 4.02 1.18 0.41
N ALA A 73 4.69 2.28 0.05
CA ALA A 73 6.04 2.31 -0.49
C ALA A 73 6.78 3.58 -0.01
N ALA A 74 6.61 3.90 1.28
CA ALA A 74 7.10 5.11 1.93
C ALA A 74 8.41 4.89 2.69
N GLY A 75 8.68 3.67 3.17
CA GLY A 75 9.85 3.38 4.01
C GLY A 75 9.70 3.95 5.42
N VAL A 76 8.49 3.88 5.98
CA VAL A 76 8.13 4.39 7.30
C VAL A 76 7.42 3.27 8.06
N PRO A 77 8.07 2.62 9.04
CA PRO A 77 7.46 1.56 9.83
C PRO A 77 6.17 2.01 10.53
N ASN A 78 5.16 1.14 10.55
CA ASN A 78 3.86 1.38 11.18
C ASN A 78 3.11 2.63 10.67
N LEU A 79 3.34 3.02 9.42
CA LEU A 79 2.63 4.11 8.76
C LEU A 79 1.15 3.78 8.57
N ILE A 80 0.84 2.56 8.13
CA ILE A 80 -0.54 2.09 7.92
C ILE A 80 -0.94 1.21 9.11
N ARG A 81 -2.01 1.61 9.80
CA ARG A 81 -2.56 0.92 10.98
C ARG A 81 -3.99 0.46 10.75
N ALA A 82 -4.48 -0.43 11.61
CA ALA A 82 -5.82 -1.03 11.51
C ALA A 82 -6.95 0.02 11.34
N ASP A 83 -6.90 1.13 12.07
CA ASP A 83 -7.92 2.20 12.05
C ASP A 83 -7.97 3.02 10.74
N MET A 84 -6.97 2.82 9.89
CA MET A 84 -6.81 3.48 8.59
C MET A 84 -7.28 2.58 7.43
N VAL A 85 -7.63 1.33 7.69
CA VAL A 85 -7.91 0.34 6.64
C VAL A 85 -9.41 0.09 6.54
N LYS A 86 -9.95 0.19 5.33
CA LYS A 86 -11.33 -0.22 5.03
C LYS A 86 -11.46 -1.74 5.24
N PRO A 87 -12.49 -2.23 5.95
CA PRO A 87 -12.73 -3.67 6.06
C PRO A 87 -12.78 -4.35 4.69
N GLY A 88 -12.00 -5.42 4.53
CA GLY A 88 -11.91 -6.18 3.27
C GLY A 88 -10.98 -5.58 2.21
N ALA A 89 -10.28 -4.47 2.48
CA ALA A 89 -9.33 -3.88 1.54
C ALA A 89 -8.14 -4.80 1.24
N CYS A 90 -7.51 -4.58 0.09
CA CYS A 90 -6.22 -5.15 -0.25
C CYS A 90 -5.10 -4.21 0.17
N VAL A 91 -4.18 -4.68 1.01
CA VAL A 91 -3.01 -3.92 1.48
C VAL A 91 -1.74 -4.58 0.95
N ILE A 92 -0.95 -3.83 0.19
CA ILE A 92 0.33 -4.27 -0.36
C ILE A 92 1.43 -3.44 0.28
N ASP A 93 2.25 -4.09 1.09
CA ASP A 93 3.42 -3.51 1.72
C ASP A 93 4.67 -3.74 0.87
N VAL A 94 5.17 -2.65 0.29
CA VAL A 94 6.42 -2.60 -0.48
C VAL A 94 7.54 -1.96 0.36
N GLY A 95 7.21 -1.46 1.55
CA GLY A 95 8.15 -0.85 2.47
C GLY A 95 9.22 -1.85 2.88
N ILE A 96 10.48 -1.43 2.87
CA ILE A 96 11.57 -2.21 3.44
C ILE A 96 12.41 -1.25 4.27
N THR A 97 12.31 -1.40 5.59
CA THR A 97 13.09 -0.64 6.56
C THR A 97 13.89 -1.60 7.42
N ARG A 98 15.20 -1.36 7.55
CA ARG A 98 16.05 -2.15 8.45
C ARG A 98 16.04 -1.52 9.84
N ILE A 99 15.61 -2.29 10.83
CA ILE A 99 15.71 -1.93 12.25
C ILE A 99 16.76 -2.82 12.92
N ILE A 100 17.42 -2.30 13.94
CA ILE A 100 18.39 -3.04 14.76
C ILE A 100 17.84 -3.08 16.18
N ASP A 101 17.61 -4.28 16.69
CA ASP A 101 17.27 -4.47 18.10
C ASP A 101 18.48 -4.02 18.95
N LYS A 102 18.25 -3.03 19.81
CA LYS A 102 19.31 -2.43 20.65
C LYS A 102 19.77 -3.37 21.76
N THR A 103 18.96 -4.36 22.13
CA THR A 103 19.23 -5.33 23.18
C THR A 103 19.96 -6.55 22.63
N THR A 104 19.50 -7.08 21.50
CA THR A 104 20.07 -8.31 20.90
C THR A 104 21.12 -8.03 19.82
N GLY A 105 21.14 -6.83 19.24
CA GLY A 105 22.00 -6.46 18.10
C GLY A 105 21.54 -7.04 16.77
N ILE A 106 20.44 -7.79 16.74
CA ILE A 106 19.92 -8.45 15.54
C ILE A 106 19.23 -7.42 14.64
N SER A 107 19.54 -7.47 13.34
CA SER A 107 18.84 -6.64 12.34
C SER A 107 17.62 -7.35 11.79
N GLN A 108 16.49 -6.67 11.72
CA GLN A 108 15.25 -7.15 11.13
C GLN A 108 14.80 -6.21 9.99
N LEU A 109 14.18 -6.79 8.97
CA LEU A 109 13.45 -6.03 7.95
C LEU A 109 11.99 -5.93 8.37
N VAL A 110 11.46 -4.71 8.35
CA VAL A 110 10.05 -4.42 8.62
C VAL A 110 9.47 -3.60 7.49
N GLY A 111 8.18 -3.81 7.26
CA GLY A 111 7.40 -3.07 6.29
C GLY A 111 6.90 -1.73 6.80
N ASP A 112 6.08 -1.06 5.99
CA ASP A 112 5.41 0.17 6.37
C ASP A 112 4.09 -0.09 7.14
N VAL A 113 3.58 -1.32 7.12
CA VAL A 113 2.27 -1.69 7.65
C VAL A 113 2.43 -2.35 9.02
N ASP A 114 1.57 -1.98 9.97
CA ASP A 114 1.33 -2.74 11.19
C ASP A 114 0.60 -4.04 10.83
N PHE A 115 1.36 -5.08 10.50
CA PHE A 115 0.83 -6.32 9.92
C PHE A 115 -0.19 -7.01 10.84
N GLU A 116 0.10 -7.13 12.13
CA GLU A 116 -0.77 -7.82 13.09
C GLU A 116 -2.12 -7.11 13.24
N GLY A 117 -2.12 -5.78 13.37
CA GLY A 117 -3.37 -5.03 13.45
C GLY A 117 -4.15 -5.03 12.14
N VAL A 118 -3.45 -4.91 11.01
CA VAL A 118 -4.09 -4.78 9.69
C VAL A 118 -4.59 -6.14 9.17
N SER A 119 -3.97 -7.26 9.52
CA SER A 119 -4.42 -8.60 9.10
C SER A 119 -5.82 -8.95 9.59
N GLU A 120 -6.25 -8.37 10.72
CA GLU A 120 -7.59 -8.58 11.27
C GLU A 120 -8.69 -7.78 10.53
N VAL A 121 -8.31 -6.81 9.70
CA VAL A 121 -9.25 -5.88 9.02
C VAL A 121 -9.20 -6.04 7.50
N ALA A 122 -8.00 -6.20 6.94
CA ALA A 122 -7.79 -6.32 5.51
C ALA A 122 -8.32 -7.67 4.99
N GLY A 123 -8.89 -7.66 3.78
CA GLY A 123 -9.24 -8.90 3.09
C GLY A 123 -8.01 -9.60 2.50
N HIS A 124 -6.99 -8.81 2.16
CA HIS A 124 -5.70 -9.30 1.66
C HIS A 124 -4.58 -8.42 2.19
N ILE A 125 -3.47 -9.02 2.62
CA ILE A 125 -2.28 -8.31 3.11
C ILE A 125 -1.01 -9.04 2.68
N THR A 126 0.05 -8.31 2.32
CA THR A 126 1.39 -8.90 2.07
C THR A 126 2.31 -8.71 3.28
N PRO A 127 3.02 -9.74 3.74
CA PRO A 127 4.00 -9.60 4.82
C PRO A 127 5.29 -8.92 4.34
N VAL A 128 6.12 -8.49 5.30
CA VAL A 128 7.52 -8.08 5.08
C VAL A 128 8.40 -8.65 6.19
N PRO A 129 9.43 -9.46 5.89
CA PRO A 129 9.66 -10.10 4.59
C PRO A 129 8.53 -11.07 4.17
#